data_AF-A0A9X3LJR2-F1
#
_entry.id   AF-A0A9X3LJR2-F1
#
_cell.length_a   1.000
_cell.length_b   1.000
_cell.length_c   1.000
_cell.angle_alpha   90.00
_cell.angle_beta   90.00
_cell.angle_gamma   90.00
#
_symmetry.space_group_name_H-M   'P 1'
#
loop_
_entity.id
_entity.type
_entity.pdbx_description
1 polymer ?
#
loop_
_entity_poly.entity_id
_entity_poly.type
_entity_poly.pdbx_seq_one_letter_code
_entity_poly.pdbx_strand_id
1 'polypeptide(L)'
;MVKEWHEEGFSIKRLMKFLRLSRSLFYYKPVAQNPEKAEERGRPCPGFSLTNKEERISDEQIQEFLMEAIEGEEGVYGYRKLTHHLKTVYDLKINAKKVYRLCKEMGILLPQRKKKSKHPR
;
A
#
# COMPACT_ATOMS: atom_id res chain seq x y z
N MET A 1 -13.65 -3.56 -35.00
CA MET A 1 -14.60 -4.69 -35.15
C MET A 1 -14.99 -5.37 -33.83
N VAL A 2 -14.21 -6.28 -33.23
CA VAL A 2 -14.65 -6.99 -31.99
C VAL A 2 -14.87 -6.03 -30.80
N LYS A 3 -14.03 -5.00 -30.68
CA LYS A 3 -14.16 -3.97 -29.63
C LYS A 3 -15.44 -3.16 -29.79
N GLU A 4 -15.78 -2.74 -31.01
CA GLU A 4 -17.01 -2.01 -31.34
C GLU A 4 -18.24 -2.85 -30.96
N TRP A 5 -18.31 -4.11 -31.39
CA TRP A 5 -19.42 -4.99 -31.02
C TRP A 5 -19.46 -5.29 -29.52
N HIS A 6 -18.32 -5.34 -28.83
CA HIS A 6 -18.33 -5.45 -27.38
C HIS A 6 -18.90 -4.19 -26.71
N GLU A 7 -18.58 -3.00 -27.23
CA GLU A 7 -19.11 -1.71 -26.77
C GLU A 7 -20.62 -1.57 -27.04
N GLU A 8 -21.12 -2.15 -28.13
CA GLU A 8 -22.57 -2.30 -28.42
C GLU A 8 -23.28 -3.29 -27.48
N GLY A 9 -22.54 -3.97 -26.59
CA GLY A 9 -23.08 -4.85 -25.55
C GLY A 9 -23.02 -6.35 -25.88
N PHE A 10 -22.43 -6.75 -27.00
CA PHE A 10 -22.31 -8.16 -27.34
C PHE A 10 -21.28 -8.89 -26.48
N SER A 11 -21.59 -10.14 -26.13
CA SER A 11 -20.68 -10.99 -25.36
C SER A 11 -19.45 -11.39 -26.19
N ILE A 12 -18.25 -11.00 -25.73
CA ILE A 12 -16.96 -11.36 -26.35
C ILE A 12 -16.85 -12.87 -26.58
N LYS A 13 -17.32 -13.69 -25.64
CA LYS A 13 -17.28 -15.16 -25.76
C LYS A 13 -18.06 -15.65 -26.99
N ARG A 14 -19.24 -15.05 -27.24
CA ARG A 14 -20.06 -15.38 -28.41
C ARG A 14 -19.39 -14.90 -29.68
N LEU A 15 -18.90 -13.66 -29.72
CA LEU A 15 -18.20 -13.10 -30.87
C LEU A 15 -16.98 -13.94 -31.27
N MET A 16 -16.13 -14.31 -30.31
CA MET A 16 -14.96 -15.16 -30.56
C MET A 16 -15.35 -16.54 -31.11
N LYS A 17 -16.44 -17.14 -30.58
CA LYS A 17 -16.98 -18.41 -31.06
C LYS A 17 -17.47 -18.31 -32.51
N PHE A 18 -18.21 -17.25 -32.86
CA PHE A 18 -18.68 -17.02 -34.23
C PHE A 18 -17.54 -16.77 -35.22
N LEU A 19 -16.54 -15.99 -34.81
CA LEU A 19 -15.35 -15.69 -35.61
C LEU A 19 -14.37 -16.88 -35.70
N ARG A 20 -14.61 -17.98 -34.98
CA ARG A 20 -13.71 -19.14 -34.86
C ARG A 20 -12.30 -18.76 -34.38
N LEU A 21 -12.20 -17.74 -33.54
CA LEU A 21 -10.96 -17.26 -32.94
C LEU A 21 -10.87 -17.69 -31.48
N SER A 22 -9.65 -17.91 -30.98
CA SER A 22 -9.44 -18.18 -29.56
C SER A 22 -9.76 -16.94 -28.73
N ARG A 23 -10.39 -17.13 -27.57
CA ARG A 23 -10.70 -16.03 -26.63
C ARG A 23 -9.44 -15.24 -26.23
N SER A 24 -8.28 -15.89 -26.20
CA SER A 24 -6.99 -15.27 -25.85
C SER A 24 -6.54 -14.19 -26.82
N LEU A 25 -7.02 -14.19 -28.08
CA LEU A 25 -6.70 -13.15 -29.06
C LEU A 25 -7.32 -11.79 -28.70
N PHE A 26 -8.35 -11.77 -27.84
CA PHE A 26 -8.96 -10.54 -27.36
C PHE A 26 -8.71 -10.35 -25.87
N TYR A 27 -7.62 -9.65 -25.56
CA TYR A 27 -7.32 -9.18 -24.22
C TYR A 27 -8.02 -7.85 -23.95
N TYR A 28 -9.28 -7.90 -23.49
CA TYR A 28 -9.99 -6.70 -23.06
C TYR A 28 -9.38 -6.16 -21.76
N LYS A 29 -8.78 -4.98 -21.85
CA LYS A 29 -8.37 -4.20 -20.68
C LYS A 29 -9.31 -3.00 -20.57
N PRO A 30 -10.26 -3.00 -19.62
CA PRO A 30 -11.09 -1.82 -19.40
C PRO A 30 -10.18 -0.65 -19.05
N VAL A 31 -10.31 0.45 -19.77
CA VAL A 31 -9.67 1.71 -19.39
C VAL A 31 -10.33 2.16 -18.11
N ALA A 32 -9.55 2.35 -17.04
CA ALA A 32 -10.08 2.81 -15.78
C ALA A 32 -10.70 4.20 -15.99
N GLN A 33 -12.03 4.30 -15.87
CA GLN A 33 -12.77 5.55 -16.12
C GLN A 33 -12.44 6.65 -15.09
N ASN A 34 -11.81 6.29 -13.97
CA ASN A 34 -11.24 7.24 -13.01
C ASN A 34 -10.07 6.59 -12.25
N PRO A 35 -8.80 6.96 -12.53
CA PRO A 35 -7.66 6.49 -11.74
C PRO A 35 -7.68 7.06 -10.30
N GLU A 36 -8.38 8.18 -10.09
CA GLU A 36 -8.46 8.86 -8.79
C GLU A 36 -9.46 8.22 -7.80
N LYS A 37 -10.46 7.48 -8.32
CA LYS A 37 -11.43 6.70 -7.52
C LYS A 37 -11.12 5.21 -7.57
N ALA A 38 -9.85 4.84 -7.58
CA ALA A 38 -9.50 3.47 -7.22
C ALA A 38 -9.87 3.29 -5.75
N GLU A 39 -11.06 2.73 -5.47
CA GLU A 39 -11.43 2.27 -4.13
C GLU A 39 -10.24 1.53 -3.51
N GLU A 40 -9.96 1.78 -2.24
CA GLU A 40 -8.85 1.12 -1.52
C GLU A 40 -9.09 -0.40 -1.53
N ARG A 41 -8.54 -1.07 -2.55
CA ARG A 41 -8.66 -2.52 -2.68
C ARG A 41 -7.85 -3.18 -1.56
N GLY A 42 -8.53 -3.92 -0.70
CA GLY A 42 -7.87 -4.74 0.31
C GLY A 42 -8.61 -4.75 1.65
N ARG A 43 -7.90 -5.23 2.68
CA ARG A 43 -8.40 -5.19 4.06
C ARG A 43 -8.29 -3.75 4.59
N PRO A 44 -9.34 -3.18 5.20
CA PRO A 44 -9.26 -1.84 5.79
C PRO A 44 -8.21 -1.80 6.90
N CYS A 45 -7.64 -0.62 7.13
CA CYS A 45 -6.75 -0.41 8.26
C CYS A 45 -7.55 -0.49 9.58
N PRO A 46 -7.11 -1.32 10.55
CA PRO A 46 -7.88 -1.55 11.78
C PRO A 46 -7.90 -0.35 12.74
N GLY A 47 -6.96 0.60 12.62
CA GLY A 47 -6.90 1.80 13.49
C GLY A 47 -6.29 1.58 14.89
N PHE A 48 -5.86 0.35 15.22
CA PHE A 48 -5.22 0.04 16.50
C PHE A 48 -4.23 -1.13 16.38
N SER A 49 -3.31 -1.24 17.34
CA SER A 49 -2.41 -2.39 17.54
C SER A 49 -2.66 -3.01 18.91
N LEU A 50 -2.20 -4.24 19.10
CA LEU A 50 -2.23 -4.91 20.40
C LEU A 50 -0.85 -4.90 21.04
N THR A 51 -0.80 -4.84 22.35
CA THR A 51 0.41 -5.12 23.15
C THR A 51 0.53 -6.63 23.40
N ASN A 52 1.67 -7.11 23.91
CA ASN A 52 1.77 -8.51 24.35
C ASN A 52 0.74 -8.88 25.42
N LYS A 53 0.34 -7.92 26.26
CA LYS A 53 -0.74 -8.05 27.27
C LYS A 53 -2.17 -7.99 26.69
N GLU A 54 -2.32 -7.96 25.37
CA GLU A 54 -3.62 -7.87 24.66
C GLU A 54 -4.38 -6.55 24.84
N GLU A 55 -3.73 -5.54 25.40
CA GLU A 55 -4.25 -4.18 25.47
C GLU A 55 -4.27 -3.53 24.07
N ARG A 56 -5.31 -2.76 23.78
CA ARG A 56 -5.47 -2.04 22.50
C ARG A 56 -4.86 -0.66 22.62
N ILE A 57 -3.96 -0.34 21.69
CA ILE A 57 -3.34 0.98 21.54
C ILE A 57 -3.79 1.57 20.21
N SER A 58 -4.37 2.78 20.25
CA SER A 58 -4.86 3.48 19.06
C SER A 58 -3.72 3.91 18.14
N ASP A 59 -4.02 4.13 16.86
CA ASP A 59 -3.03 4.64 15.92
C ASP A 59 -2.53 6.05 16.31
N GLU A 60 -3.39 6.88 16.90
CA GLU A 60 -3.04 8.20 17.45
C GLU A 60 -1.99 8.10 18.56
N GLN A 61 -2.16 7.17 19.50
CA GLN A 61 -1.19 6.97 20.58
C GLN A 61 0.14 6.40 20.05
N ILE A 62 0.10 5.56 19.00
CA ILE A 62 1.31 5.08 18.33
C ILE A 62 2.02 6.23 17.60
N GLN A 63 1.27 7.18 17.04
CA GLN A 63 1.83 8.38 16.42
C GLN A 63 2.56 9.26 17.44
N GLU A 64 2.01 9.43 18.65
CA GLU A 64 2.67 10.13 19.76
C GLU A 64 4.00 9.47 20.14
N PHE A 65 4.01 8.14 20.33
CA PHE A 65 5.26 7.40 20.63
C PHE A 65 6.31 7.54 19.51
N LEU A 66 5.87 7.63 18.26
CA LEU A 66 6.78 7.83 17.13
C LEU A 66 7.39 9.23 17.13
N MET A 67 6.65 10.25 17.55
CA MET A 67 7.16 11.62 17.68
C MET A 67 8.18 11.72 18.82
N GLU A 68 7.86 11.14 19.98
CA GLU A 68 8.79 11.05 21.13
C GLU A 68 10.09 10.35 20.73
N ALA A 69 9.99 9.21 20.03
CA ALA A 69 11.16 8.46 19.56
C ALA A 69 11.98 9.20 18.49
N ILE A 70 11.40 10.19 17.79
CA ILE A 70 12.13 11.01 16.81
C ILE A 70 12.89 12.14 17.48
N GLU A 71 12.34 12.72 18.54
CA GLU A 71 13.02 13.74 19.36
C GLU A 71 14.21 13.14 20.12
N GLY A 72 14.15 11.84 20.42
CA GLY A 72 15.26 11.06 20.96
C GLY A 72 16.35 10.66 19.93
N GLU A 73 17.16 9.67 20.29
CA GLU A 73 18.26 9.19 19.43
C GLU A 73 17.77 8.25 18.31
N GLU A 74 16.59 7.65 18.48
CA GLU A 74 16.06 6.61 17.59
C GLU A 74 15.58 7.14 16.24
N GLY A 75 15.27 8.44 16.13
CA GLY A 75 14.81 9.11 14.91
C GLY A 75 15.77 9.02 13.72
N VAL A 76 17.08 8.92 13.98
CA VAL A 76 18.13 8.98 12.95
C VAL A 76 18.04 7.86 11.92
N TYR A 77 17.51 6.69 12.31
CA TYR A 77 17.62 5.46 11.52
C TYR A 77 16.34 5.08 10.76
N GLY A 78 15.27 5.87 10.92
CA GLY A 78 14.00 5.73 10.22
C GLY A 78 13.07 4.63 10.75
N TYR A 79 11.96 4.44 10.03
CA TYR A 79 10.80 3.67 10.51
C TYR A 79 11.10 2.21 10.93
N ARG A 80 12.14 1.57 10.37
CA ARG A 80 12.51 0.19 10.75
C ARG A 80 13.08 0.12 12.16
N LYS A 81 13.88 1.11 12.57
CA LYS A 81 14.38 1.19 13.95
C LYS A 81 13.29 1.70 14.89
N LEU A 82 12.47 2.64 14.45
CA LEU A 82 11.27 3.04 15.21
C LEU A 82 10.36 1.83 15.50
N THR A 83 10.20 0.93 14.53
CA THR A 83 9.45 -0.33 14.75
C THR A 83 10.08 -1.21 15.84
N HIS A 84 11.42 -1.27 15.89
CA HIS A 84 12.11 -2.04 16.92
C HIS A 84 11.94 -1.38 18.29
N HIS A 85 12.11 -0.06 18.38
CA HIS A 85 11.89 0.72 19.59
C HIS A 85 10.46 0.53 20.12
N LEU A 86 9.43 0.60 19.25
CA LEU A 86 8.04 0.34 19.62
C LEU A 86 7.81 -1.06 20.21
N LYS A 87 8.53 -2.06 19.70
CA LYS A 87 8.45 -3.44 20.21
C LYS A 87 9.18 -3.62 21.53
N THR A 88 10.31 -2.94 21.74
CA THR A 88 11.12 -3.14 22.94
C THR A 88 10.66 -2.30 24.12
N VAL A 89 10.22 -1.06 23.87
CA VAL A 89 9.84 -0.11 24.93
C VAL A 89 8.37 -0.24 25.30
N TYR A 90 7.49 -0.31 24.29
CA TYR A 90 6.03 -0.33 24.49
C TYR A 90 5.40 -1.71 24.28
N ASP A 91 6.23 -2.74 24.03
CA ASP A 91 5.82 -4.14 23.90
C ASP A 91 4.71 -4.39 22.85
N LEU A 92 4.71 -3.55 21.81
CA LEU A 92 3.69 -3.51 20.76
C LEU A 92 3.85 -4.67 19.76
N LYS A 93 2.78 -5.42 19.52
CA LYS A 93 2.66 -6.38 18.41
C LYS A 93 2.40 -5.64 17.09
N ILE A 94 3.40 -4.92 16.60
CA ILE A 94 3.32 -4.09 15.39
C ILE A 94 4.26 -4.56 14.27
N ASN A 95 3.83 -4.36 13.03
CA ASN A 95 4.63 -4.62 11.83
C ASN A 95 5.21 -3.31 11.27
N ALA A 96 6.43 -3.36 10.73
CA ALA A 96 7.09 -2.23 10.07
C ALA A 96 6.26 -1.61 8.93
N LYS A 97 5.38 -2.36 8.27
CA LYS A 97 4.45 -1.82 7.26
C LYS A 97 3.44 -0.84 7.86
N LYS A 98 2.94 -1.13 9.07
CA LYS A 98 1.99 -0.26 9.77
C LYS A 98 2.70 1.01 10.22
N VAL A 99 3.88 0.89 10.83
CA VAL A 99 4.73 2.03 11.21
C VAL A 99 5.04 2.90 10.00
N TYR A 100 5.42 2.31 8.86
CA TYR A 100 5.65 3.06 7.63
C TYR A 100 4.43 3.89 7.20
N ARG A 101 3.21 3.32 7.27
CA ARG A 101 1.97 4.05 6.95
C ARG A 101 1.77 5.24 7.87
N LEU A 102 1.90 5.04 9.18
CA LEU A 102 1.75 6.11 10.18
C LEU A 102 2.81 7.21 9.98
N CYS A 103 4.07 6.82 9.76
CA CYS A 103 5.14 7.77 9.43
C CYS A 103 4.85 8.55 8.14
N LYS A 104 4.23 7.91 7.14
CA LYS A 104 3.85 8.55 5.87
C LYS A 104 2.70 9.54 6.08
N GLU A 105 1.70 9.16 6.87
CA GLU A 105 0.55 10.00 7.23
C GLU A 105 1.00 11.26 7.99
N MET A 106 1.97 11.13 8.91
CA MET A 106 2.56 12.27 9.64
C MET A 106 3.64 13.04 8.87
N GLY A 107 4.10 12.55 7.71
CA GLY A 107 5.15 13.21 6.92
C GLY A 107 6.58 13.11 7.50
N ILE A 108 6.83 12.20 8.43
CA ILE A 108 8.13 12.03 9.13
C ILE A 108 9.08 11.03 8.45
N LEU A 109 8.77 10.58 7.23
CA LEU A 109 9.62 9.63 6.51
C LEU A 109 10.92 10.30 6.04
N LEU A 110 12.03 9.61 6.29
CA LEU A 110 13.33 9.99 5.73
C LEU A 110 13.32 9.96 4.20
N PRO A 111 14.09 10.85 3.54
CA PRO A 111 14.16 10.90 2.10
C PRO A 111 14.66 9.58 1.51
N GLN A 112 14.03 9.14 0.42
CA GLN A 112 14.45 7.95 -0.29
C GLN A 112 15.87 8.15 -0.84
N ARG A 113 16.78 7.20 -0.56
CA ARG A 113 18.14 7.21 -1.10
C ARG A 113 18.11 7.28 -2.63
N LYS A 114 18.73 8.32 -3.21
CA LYS A 114 18.93 8.42 -4.66
C LYS A 114 19.90 7.32 -5.13
N LYS A 115 19.45 6.45 -6.03
CA LYS A 115 20.32 5.45 -6.67
C LYS A 115 21.22 6.16 -7.67
N LYS A 116 22.54 6.03 -7.51
CA LYS A 116 23.49 6.47 -8.54
C LYS A 116 23.39 5.50 -9.73
N SER A 117 23.27 6.00 -10.96
CA SER A 117 23.38 5.12 -12.13
C SER A 117 24.80 4.57 -12.15
N LYS A 118 24.94 3.26 -12.43
CA LYS A 118 26.27 2.65 -12.55
C LYS A 118 27.01 3.12 -13.81
N HIS A 119 26.26 3.55 -14.83
CA HIS A 119 26.79 3.91 -16.13
C HIS A 119 26.31 5.33 -16.50
N PRO A 120 27.16 6.15 -17.14
CA PRO A 120 26.73 7.42 -17.72
C PRO A 120 25.72 7.15 -18.84
N ARG A 121 24.77 8.07 -19.00
CA ARG A 121 23.82 8.08 -20.12
C ARG A 121 24.46 8.73 -21.33
#